data_AF-X1HT04-F1
#
_entry.id   AF-X1HT04-F1
#
_cell.length_a   1.000
_cell.length_b   1.000
_cell.length_c   1.000
_cell.angle_alpha   90.00
_cell.angle_beta   90.00
_cell.angle_gamma   90.00
#
_symmetry.space_group_name_H-M   'P 1'
#
loop_
_entity.id
_entity.type
_entity.pdbx_description
1 polymer ?
#
loop_
_entity_poly.entity_id
_entity_poly.type
_entity_poly.pdbx_seq_one_letter_code
_entity_poly.pdbx_strand_id
1 'polypeptide(L)'
;PFGWLGQKPKTYFEQAKQLILDEKRKLHAKFLWFKFHDIERSILESAIGRGDRQLCNVIEAAWQNGAKFDLWDECFDPALWRGAFEKLGINLENLAQRRFAPDEILPWEHLGGPEKRYLLGHLEKAMEETKS
;
A
#
# COMPACT_ATOMS: atom_id res chain seq x y z
N PRO A 1 9.62 6.63 -8.05
CA PRO A 1 10.81 5.72 -8.10
C PRO A 1 10.65 4.44 -7.24
N PHE A 2 9.89 4.44 -6.15
CA PHE A 2 9.81 3.29 -5.22
C PHE A 2 8.81 2.18 -5.60
N GLY A 3 8.19 2.22 -6.79
CA GLY A 3 7.18 1.24 -7.21
C GLY A 3 7.68 -0.21 -7.23
N TRP A 4 8.98 -0.42 -7.45
CA TRP A 4 9.61 -1.76 -7.41
C TRP A 4 9.67 -2.37 -6.01
N LEU A 5 9.61 -1.55 -4.96
CA LEU A 5 9.66 -2.03 -3.59
C LEU A 5 8.25 -2.39 -3.13
N GLY A 6 8.09 -3.56 -2.54
CA GLY A 6 6.85 -3.94 -1.87
C GLY A 6 6.61 -3.12 -0.61
N GLN A 7 5.33 -2.89 -0.29
CA GLN A 7 4.95 -2.30 0.98
C GLN A 7 5.42 -3.21 2.13
N LYS A 8 5.69 -2.61 3.30
CA LYS A 8 5.95 -3.39 4.52
C LYS A 8 4.66 -4.10 4.97
N PRO A 9 4.75 -5.22 5.71
CA PRO A 9 3.58 -5.91 6.22
C PRO A 9 2.82 -5.05 7.22
N LYS A 10 1.53 -5.33 7.42
CA LYS A 10 0.65 -4.67 8.41
C LYS A 10 1.31 -4.54 9.78
N THR A 11 1.92 -5.62 10.25
CA THR A 11 2.58 -5.69 11.57
C THR A 11 3.68 -4.65 11.75
N TYR A 12 4.40 -4.29 10.68
CA TYR A 12 5.41 -3.24 10.74
C TYR A 12 4.78 -1.88 11.07
N PHE A 13 3.66 -1.54 10.43
CA PHE A 13 2.98 -0.25 10.67
C PHE A 13 2.33 -0.19 12.04
N GLU A 14 1.77 -1.31 12.52
CA GLU A 14 1.23 -1.43 13.88
C GLU A 14 2.33 -1.21 14.93
N GLN A 15 3.48 -1.86 14.76
CA GLN A 15 4.63 -1.71 15.64
C GLN A 15 5.18 -0.28 15.62
N ALA A 16 5.33 0.32 14.44
CA ALA A 16 5.80 1.71 14.30
C ALA A 16 4.84 2.69 14.98
N LYS A 17 3.53 2.52 14.79
CA LYS A 17 2.50 3.33 15.46
C LYS A 17 2.59 3.18 16.97
N GLN A 18 2.72 1.96 17.47
CA GLN A 18 2.84 1.70 18.90
C GLN A 18 4.10 2.36 19.48
N LEU A 19 5.25 2.22 18.82
CA LEU A 19 6.51 2.83 19.23
C LEU A 19 6.39 4.36 19.34
N ILE A 20 5.81 5.02 18.33
CA ILE A 20 5.61 6.48 18.34
C ILE A 20 4.74 6.91 19.52
N LEU A 21 3.65 6.18 19.77
CA LEU A 21 2.74 6.49 20.88
C LEU A 21 3.40 6.23 22.25
N ASP A 22 4.23 5.20 22.36
CA ASP A 22 5.00 4.89 23.57
C ASP A 22 6.01 5.99 23.88
N GLU A 23 6.78 6.43 22.89
CA GLU A 23 7.74 7.52 23.05
C GLU A 23 7.05 8.85 23.38
N LYS A 24 5.92 9.15 22.74
CA LYS A 24 5.09 10.32 23.09
C LYS A 24 4.69 10.29 24.57
N ARG A 25 4.27 9.12 25.07
CA ARG A 25 3.89 8.94 26.48
C ARG A 25 5.08 9.12 27.41
N LYS A 26 6.23 8.51 27.10
CA LYS A 26 7.47 8.63 27.87
C LYS A 26 7.95 10.08 27.99
N LEU A 27 7.88 10.84 26.89
CA LEU A 27 8.29 12.24 26.84
C LEU A 27 7.24 13.21 27.41
N HIS A 28 6.09 12.71 27.89
CA HIS A 28 4.95 13.53 28.34
C HIS A 28 4.52 14.60 27.30
N ALA A 29 4.72 14.32 26.01
CA ALA A 29 4.52 15.27 24.92
C ALA A 29 3.04 15.40 24.54
N LYS A 30 2.22 15.89 25.49
CA LYS A 30 0.76 16.09 25.30
C LYS A 30 0.43 17.13 24.21
N PHE A 31 1.38 18.00 23.89
CA PHE A 31 1.25 19.02 22.84
C PHE A 31 1.36 18.46 21.41
N LEU A 32 1.85 17.22 21.25
CA LEU A 32 1.95 16.58 19.94
C LEU A 32 0.67 15.80 19.59
N TRP A 33 0.17 16.00 18.38
CA TRP A 33 -0.94 15.23 17.81
C TRP A 33 -0.46 14.50 16.56
N PHE A 34 -0.56 13.17 16.58
CA PHE A 34 -0.23 12.33 15.43
C PHE A 34 -1.52 11.94 14.72
N LYS A 35 -1.57 12.18 13.41
CA LYS A 35 -2.59 11.62 12.53
C LYS A 35 -2.02 10.38 11.88
N PHE A 36 -2.67 9.24 12.10
CA PHE A 36 -2.31 7.98 11.46
C PHE A 36 -3.33 7.68 10.38
N HIS A 37 -2.87 7.26 9.21
CA HIS A 37 -3.74 6.70 8.19
C HIS A 37 -4.19 5.29 8.60
N ASP A 38 -5.34 4.88 8.06
CA ASP A 38 -5.82 3.52 8.19
C ASP A 38 -4.87 2.55 7.47
N ILE A 39 -4.42 1.52 8.18
CA ILE A 39 -3.43 0.56 7.66
C ILE A 39 -4.08 -0.37 6.63
N GLU A 40 -5.34 -0.76 6.83
CA GLU A 40 -6.08 -1.62 5.88
C GLU A 40 -6.27 -0.91 4.55
N ARG A 41 -6.67 0.37 4.60
CA ARG A 41 -6.78 1.20 3.40
C ARG A 41 -5.44 1.32 2.69
N SER A 42 -4.36 1.58 3.43
CA SER A 42 -3.03 1.70 2.82
C SER A 42 -2.57 0.40 2.14
N ILE A 43 -2.92 -0.76 2.68
CA ILE A 43 -2.63 -2.06 2.06
C ILE A 43 -3.46 -2.24 0.79
N LEU A 44 -4.75 -1.90 0.85
CA LEU A 44 -5.65 -1.95 -0.28
C LEU A 44 -5.18 -1.05 -1.43
N GLU A 45 -4.84 0.20 -1.14
CA GLU A 45 -4.31 1.16 -2.13
C GLU A 45 -3.03 0.64 -2.79
N SER A 46 -2.12 0.05 -2.01
CA SER A 46 -0.89 -0.55 -2.54
C SER A 46 -1.19 -1.73 -3.45
N ALA A 47 -2.10 -2.63 -3.05
CA ALA A 47 -2.49 -3.77 -3.89
C ALA A 47 -3.16 -3.32 -5.19
N ILE A 48 -4.10 -2.37 -5.12
CA ILE A 48 -4.82 -1.84 -6.29
C ILE A 48 -3.85 -1.16 -7.25
N GLY A 49 -2.96 -0.29 -6.75
CA GLY A 49 -1.97 0.40 -7.57
C GLY A 49 -0.96 -0.54 -8.24
N ARG A 50 -0.80 -1.76 -7.71
CA ARG A 50 0.11 -2.79 -8.23
C ARG A 50 -0.58 -3.88 -9.03
N GLY A 51 -1.91 -3.87 -9.11
CA GLY A 51 -2.68 -4.91 -9.76
C GLY A 51 -2.61 -4.86 -11.28
N ASP A 52 -2.86 -6.01 -11.88
CA ASP A 52 -3.12 -6.12 -13.31
C ASP A 52 -4.64 -6.19 -13.57
N ARG A 53 -5.02 -6.63 -14.77
CA ARG A 53 -6.42 -6.77 -15.20
C ARG A 53 -7.25 -7.70 -14.32
N GLN A 54 -6.64 -8.58 -13.52
CA GLN A 54 -7.36 -9.45 -12.59
C GLN A 54 -8.07 -8.66 -11.49
N LEU A 55 -7.56 -7.48 -11.13
CA LEU A 55 -8.21 -6.63 -10.12
C LEU A 55 -9.51 -5.99 -10.60
N CYS A 56 -9.79 -5.96 -11.90
CA CYS A 56 -11.10 -5.50 -12.39
C CYS A 56 -12.24 -6.32 -11.77
N ASN A 57 -12.07 -7.64 -11.69
CA ASN A 57 -13.06 -8.53 -11.09
C ASN A 57 -13.17 -8.31 -9.57
N VAL A 58 -12.05 -7.97 -8.91
CA VAL A 58 -12.04 -7.67 -7.46
C VAL A 58 -12.82 -6.39 -7.17
N ILE A 59 -12.58 -5.33 -7.95
CA ILE A 59 -13.27 -4.05 -7.83
C ILE A 59 -14.77 -4.24 -8.08
N GLU A 60 -15.13 -4.99 -9.13
CA GLU A 60 -16.54 -5.30 -9.42
C GLU A 60 -17.20 -6.07 -8.26
N ALA A 61 -16.55 -7.10 -7.73
CA ALA A 61 -17.07 -7.89 -6.62
C ALA A 61 -17.23 -7.04 -5.34
N ALA A 62 -16.26 -6.18 -5.01
CA ALA A 62 -16.34 -5.27 -3.87
C ALA A 62 -17.53 -4.32 -4.02
N TRP A 63 -17.70 -3.72 -5.20
CA TRP A 63 -18.81 -2.82 -5.49
C TRP A 63 -20.19 -3.51 -5.42
N GLN A 64 -20.31 -4.72 -5.98
CA GLN A 64 -21.53 -5.54 -5.88
C GLN A 64 -21.89 -5.88 -4.43
N ASN A 65 -20.87 -6.07 -3.58
CA ASN A 65 -21.04 -6.30 -2.14
C ASN A 65 -21.29 -5.02 -1.33
N GLY A 66 -21.29 -3.85 -1.96
CA GLY A 66 -21.67 -2.59 -1.34
C GLY A 66 -20.52 -1.61 -1.10
N ALA A 67 -19.28 -1.93 -1.48
CA ALA A 67 -18.15 -1.00 -1.35
C ALA A 67 -18.40 0.23 -2.22
N LYS A 68 -18.55 1.38 -1.56
CA LYS A 68 -18.83 2.67 -2.19
C LYS A 68 -18.21 3.74 -1.33
N PHE A 69 -17.66 4.75 -2.00
CA PHE A 69 -17.13 5.93 -1.35
C PHE A 69 -16.00 5.66 -0.33
N ASP A 70 -15.14 4.67 -0.63
CA ASP A 70 -14.03 4.22 0.23
C ASP A 70 -12.98 5.29 0.58
N LEU A 71 -13.05 6.47 -0.06
CA LEU A 71 -12.21 7.64 0.25
C LEU A 71 -12.65 8.36 1.54
N TRP A 72 -13.89 8.16 2.00
CA TRP A 72 -14.37 8.69 3.28
C TRP A 72 -14.25 7.64 4.38
N ASP A 73 -13.67 8.03 5.52
CA ASP A 73 -13.39 7.12 6.65
C ASP A 73 -14.65 6.46 7.19
N GLU A 74 -15.79 7.14 7.12
CA GLU A 74 -17.08 6.64 7.59
C GLU A 74 -17.70 5.60 6.65
N CYS A 75 -17.25 5.53 5.40
CA CYS A 75 -17.78 4.64 4.37
C CYS A 75 -16.86 3.46 4.05
N PHE A 76 -15.59 3.53 4.47
CA PHE A 76 -14.62 2.50 4.17
C PHE A 76 -14.84 1.24 5.02
N ASP A 77 -15.21 0.14 4.36
CA ASP A 77 -15.34 -1.17 4.99
C ASP A 77 -14.30 -2.15 4.42
N PRO A 78 -13.20 -2.43 5.15
CA PRO A 78 -12.17 -3.35 4.70
C PRO A 78 -12.65 -4.80 4.55
N ALA A 79 -13.75 -5.20 5.22
CA ALA A 79 -14.27 -6.55 5.12
C ALA A 79 -14.84 -6.84 3.73
N LEU A 80 -15.49 -5.85 3.10
CA LEU A 80 -16.03 -5.97 1.73
C LEU A 80 -14.91 -6.25 0.71
N TRP A 81 -13.79 -5.53 0.86
CA TRP A 81 -12.62 -5.72 0.02
C TRP A 81 -11.95 -7.07 0.28
N ARG A 82 -11.70 -7.43 1.54
CA ARG A 82 -11.11 -8.73 1.89
C ARG A 82 -11.94 -9.89 1.34
N GLY A 83 -13.26 -9.83 1.48
CA GLY A 83 -14.17 -10.82 0.91
C GLY A 83 -14.12 -10.88 -0.62
N ALA A 84 -13.98 -9.75 -1.30
CA ALA A 84 -13.83 -9.71 -2.76
C ALA A 84 -12.52 -10.35 -3.23
N PHE A 85 -11.40 -10.06 -2.55
CA PHE A 85 -10.09 -10.69 -2.80
C PHE A 85 -10.14 -12.20 -2.57
N GLU A 86 -10.71 -12.64 -1.43
CA GLU A 86 -10.85 -14.04 -1.07
C GLU A 86 -11.71 -14.81 -2.07
N LYS A 87 -12.85 -14.25 -2.48
CA LYS A 87 -13.76 -14.85 -3.48
C LYS A 87 -13.06 -15.15 -4.81
N LEU A 88 -12.07 -14.36 -5.19
CA LEU A 88 -11.31 -14.51 -6.43
C LEU A 88 -9.99 -15.28 -6.24
N GLY A 89 -9.70 -15.74 -5.02
CA GLY A 89 -8.47 -16.46 -4.71
C GLY A 89 -7.20 -15.61 -4.79
N ILE A 90 -7.33 -14.28 -4.69
CA ILE A 90 -6.22 -13.33 -4.78
C ILE A 90 -5.82 -12.92 -3.37
N ASN A 91 -4.55 -13.07 -3.03
CA ASN A 91 -4.05 -12.63 -1.73
C ASN A 91 -3.69 -11.14 -1.78
N LEU A 92 -4.46 -10.33 -1.03
CA LEU A 92 -4.31 -8.88 -0.94
C LEU A 92 -2.90 -8.47 -0.49
N GLU A 93 -2.42 -9.06 0.60
CA GLU A 93 -1.13 -8.74 1.20
C GLU A 93 0.04 -9.07 0.27
N ASN A 94 -0.02 -10.20 -0.44
CA ASN A 94 1.01 -10.62 -1.39
C ASN A 94 1.14 -9.63 -2.55
N LEU A 95 0.02 -9.09 -3.05
CA LEU A 95 0.06 -8.05 -4.09
C LEU A 95 0.66 -6.74 -3.56
N ALA A 96 0.25 -6.30 -2.38
CA ALA A 96 0.76 -5.09 -1.76
C ALA A 96 2.27 -5.17 -1.45
N GLN A 97 2.74 -6.35 -1.04
CA GLN A 97 4.13 -6.61 -0.62
C GLN A 97 5.02 -7.12 -1.76
N ARG A 98 4.47 -7.33 -2.96
CA ARG A 98 5.23 -7.79 -4.13
C ARG A 98 6.35 -6.81 -4.45
N ARG A 99 7.55 -7.36 -4.59
CA ARG A 99 8.70 -6.68 -5.17
C ARG A 99 8.78 -7.04 -6.65
N PHE A 100 9.16 -6.06 -7.46
CA PHE A 100 9.35 -6.23 -8.89
C PHE A 100 10.84 -6.23 -9.21
N ALA A 101 11.26 -7.09 -10.13
CA ALA A 101 12.63 -7.04 -10.62
C ALA A 101 12.84 -5.81 -11.54
N PRO A 102 14.07 -5.28 -11.66
CA PRO A 102 14.33 -4.12 -12.51
C PRO A 102 13.98 -4.36 -13.99
N ASP A 103 14.11 -5.59 -14.46
CA ASP A 103 13.84 -6.02 -15.84
C ASP A 103 12.38 -6.46 -16.07
N GLU A 104 11.61 -6.64 -15.00
CA GLU A 104 10.21 -7.08 -15.08
C GLU A 104 9.30 -6.02 -15.72
N ILE A 105 8.31 -6.46 -16.49
CA ILE A 105 7.28 -5.59 -17.07
C ILE A 105 6.30 -5.21 -15.96
N LEU A 106 6.18 -3.92 -15.66
CA LEU A 106 5.29 -3.48 -14.59
C LEU A 106 3.83 -3.40 -15.07
N PRO A 107 2.84 -3.73 -14.21
CA PRO A 107 1.43 -3.65 -14.57
C PRO A 107 0.99 -2.27 -15.07
N TRP A 108 1.62 -1.20 -14.55
CA TRP A 108 1.36 0.19 -14.92
C TRP A 108 2.36 0.75 -15.95
N GLU A 109 3.29 -0.04 -16.49
CA GLU A 109 4.33 0.44 -17.44
C GLU A 109 3.74 0.98 -18.75
N HIS A 110 2.56 0.48 -19.12
CA HIS A 110 1.80 0.95 -20.28
C HIS A 110 1.08 2.29 -20.04
N LEU A 111 1.03 2.75 -18.78
CA LEU A 111 0.48 4.05 -18.42
C LEU A 111 1.57 5.11 -18.63
N GLY A 112 1.21 6.27 -19.17
CA GLY A 112 2.17 7.36 -19.38
C GLY A 112 2.87 7.78 -18.08
N GLY A 113 4.13 8.18 -18.17
CA GLY A 113 4.92 8.58 -17.00
C GLY A 113 6.41 8.74 -17.31
N PRO A 114 7.24 9.00 -16.28
CA PRO A 114 8.69 9.06 -16.44
C PRO A 114 9.27 7.73 -16.92
N GLU A 115 10.36 7.78 -17.69
CA GLU A 115 11.03 6.58 -18.20
C GLU A 115 11.47 5.63 -17.08
N LYS A 116 11.35 4.33 -17.33
CA LYS A 116 11.75 3.26 -16.41
C LYS A 116 13.19 3.43 -15.91
N ARG A 117 14.13 3.73 -16.83
CA ARG A 117 15.55 3.91 -16.51
C ARG A 117 15.77 5.10 -15.57
N TYR A 118 15.04 6.18 -15.77
CA TYR A 118 15.08 7.35 -14.90
C TYR A 118 14.60 7.00 -13.47
N LEU A 119 13.50 6.28 -13.35
CA LEU A 119 12.95 5.87 -12.05
C LEU A 119 13.86 4.88 -11.30
N LEU A 120 14.49 3.95 -12.01
CA LEU A 120 15.47 3.01 -11.43
C LEU A 120 16.72 3.74 -10.93
N GLY A 121 17.27 4.68 -11.71
CA GLY A 121 18.42 5.46 -11.27
C GLY A 121 18.13 6.30 -10.01
N HIS A 122 16.90 6.81 -9.86
CA HIS A 122 16.47 7.47 -8.62
C HIS A 122 16.34 6.49 -7.44
N LEU A 123 15.89 5.27 -7.70
CA LEU A 123 15.79 4.23 -6.67
C LEU A 123 17.19 3.83 -6.16
N GLU A 124 18.14 3.61 -7.07
CA GLU A 124 19.52 3.25 -6.73
C GLU A 124 20.18 4.31 -5.85
N LYS A 125 20.10 5.59 -6.24
CA LYS A 125 20.62 6.71 -5.43
C LYS A 125 20.03 6.74 -4.02
N ALA A 126 18.71 6.61 -3.91
CA ALA A 126 18.04 6.59 -2.60
C ALA A 126 18.51 5.40 -1.73
N MET A 127 18.78 4.25 -2.35
CA MET A 127 19.29 3.07 -1.65
C MET A 127 20.76 3.21 -1.21
N GLU A 128 21.58 3.98 -1.94
CA GLU A 128 22.96 4.30 -1.56
C GLU A 128 23.00 5.30 -0.39
N GLU A 129 22.18 6.35 -0.43
CA GLU A 129 22.08 7.36 0.64
C GLU A 129 21.62 6.74 1.97
N THR A 130 20.75 5.73 1.93
CA THR A 130 20.26 5.06 3.15
C THR A 130 21.33 4.18 3.83
N LYS A 131 22.41 3.82 3.11
CA LYS A 131 23.50 2.99 3.67
C LYS A 131 24.62 3.82 4.31
N SER A 132 24.63 5.14 4.11
CA SER A 132 25.59 6.07 4.71
C SER A 132 25.07 6.63 6.03
#